data_AF-A0A9W6WVX7-F1
#
_entry.id   AF-A0A9W6WVX7-F1
#
_cell.length_a   1.000
_cell.length_b   1.000
_cell.length_c   1.000
_cell.angle_alpha   90.00
_cell.angle_beta   90.00
_cell.angle_gamma   90.00
#
_symmetry.space_group_name_H-M   'P 1'
#
loop_
_entity.id
_entity.type
_entity.pdbx_description
1 polymer ?
#
loop_
_entity_poly.entity_id
_entity_poly.type
_entity_poly.pdbx_seq_one_letter_code
_entity_poly.pdbx_strand_id
1 'polypeptide(L)'
;MILARGDLNIDDGEFTPGIKIPKCRRYFNVYHPIDPIAYRIEPLIKQEMHDKEPVQLMQVMRTLLLKDQTFGQLQEAWEGLTGPVHGFQYRHDYVMRRRKREQGMMEVAFAAASHSSYWMSDDVVLFTIMQLCQPVVDTLHRYMSARVPLPKLMRSIVELTPHTKVLLSATALVRDRCTGLSREQIVLIDKDRLYFLSRLSEVACRRKWRIKLTATTKAVYGEDSFMMKIVPCEAAAAETDGPPTSNNVTQSAVFTFKAPSTPVRNAWMEAINQTVVKVVSTFEDEQPADKMPRDTANLVDLPTGKSIDYFNAIKAGFLKEKTANGWYDSWNDRWLVLQEDHLSCYENSPRLDFVGQFPLHKTKAFCFEREYLIRVVARRGSSCEMRVQNQESFNRWVEVLERIPTVEIFRHEDLLENSPSSVLIMTESSRGNFGAGSKAGKTGEWLQTKIEGHQIKLDENDQEYVAFVIQVASSAAGTSIVQRRYSEFAKLHRQLRKMFQHEQIPALPSTRMWNKFEPNYLKQKAIGLHGYLNEVCKRCANTRAQPLLLEFLELAPPTPEPKTSPKEEKADNN
;
A
#
# COMPACT_ATOMS: atom_id res chain seq x y z
N MET A 1 24.09 -16.93 -33.61
CA MET A 1 23.86 -17.64 -32.34
C MET A 1 22.81 -18.72 -32.58
N ILE A 2 23.24 -19.94 -32.85
CA ILE A 2 22.34 -21.06 -33.21
C ILE A 2 21.84 -21.67 -31.89
N LEU A 3 20.60 -21.37 -31.49
CA LEU A 3 20.06 -21.83 -30.20
C LEU A 3 18.70 -22.53 -30.31
N ALA A 4 18.02 -22.43 -31.45
CA ALA A 4 16.73 -23.09 -31.67
C ALA A 4 16.81 -24.07 -32.85
N ARG A 5 16.34 -25.30 -32.61
CA ARG A 5 16.04 -26.28 -33.66
C ARG A 5 14.57 -26.10 -34.04
N GLY A 6 14.31 -25.21 -34.99
CA GLY A 6 13.02 -24.98 -35.63
C GLY A 6 12.26 -23.75 -35.15
N ASP A 7 11.08 -23.55 -35.73
CA ASP A 7 10.15 -22.45 -35.49
C ASP A 7 8.76 -23.07 -35.25
N LEU A 8 8.01 -22.60 -34.25
CA LEU A 8 6.64 -23.05 -34.01
C LEU A 8 5.71 -21.89 -34.33
N ASN A 9 4.89 -22.02 -35.37
CA ASN A 9 3.82 -21.07 -35.62
C ASN A 9 2.76 -21.24 -34.52
N ILE A 10 2.59 -20.23 -33.66
CA ILE A 10 1.66 -20.30 -32.52
C ILE A 10 0.20 -20.28 -32.99
N ASP A 11 -0.08 -19.64 -34.12
CA ASP A 11 -1.43 -19.49 -34.65
C ASP A 11 -1.91 -20.78 -35.32
N ASP A 12 -1.03 -21.46 -36.04
CA ASP A 12 -1.36 -22.66 -36.84
C ASP A 12 -0.81 -23.98 -36.26
N GLY A 13 0.02 -23.91 -35.21
CA GLY A 13 0.65 -25.07 -34.56
C GLY A 13 1.72 -25.78 -35.38
N GLU A 14 2.07 -25.28 -36.57
CA GLU A 14 3.01 -25.93 -37.48
C GLU A 14 4.47 -25.70 -37.05
N PHE A 15 5.21 -26.79 -36.88
CA PHE A 15 6.64 -26.74 -36.58
C PHE A 15 7.46 -26.78 -37.86
N THR A 16 8.21 -25.71 -38.14
CA THR A 16 9.15 -25.64 -39.25
C THR A 16 10.54 -26.04 -38.77
N PRO A 17 11.09 -27.19 -39.20
CA PRO A 17 12.45 -27.58 -38.85
C PRO A 17 13.47 -26.63 -39.50
N GLY A 18 14.54 -26.31 -38.79
CA GLY A 18 15.61 -25.44 -39.29
C GLY A 18 16.43 -24.82 -38.18
N ILE A 19 17.60 -24.29 -38.51
CA ILE A 19 18.43 -23.59 -37.54
C ILE A 19 18.13 -22.09 -37.65
N LYS A 20 17.51 -21.52 -36.61
CA LYS A 20 17.26 -20.08 -36.54
C LYS A 20 17.84 -19.48 -35.26
N ILE A 21 18.35 -18.25 -35.41
CA ILE A 21 18.77 -17.41 -34.30
C ILE A 21 17.50 -16.85 -33.64
N PRO A 22 17.35 -16.88 -32.30
CA PRO A 22 16.22 -16.24 -31.65
C PRO A 22 16.17 -14.75 -32.01
N LYS A 23 14.98 -14.24 -32.37
CA LYS A 23 14.74 -12.83 -32.70
C LYS A 23 14.67 -11.97 -31.43
N CYS A 24 15.73 -11.99 -30.62
CA CYS A 24 15.83 -11.19 -29.40
C CYS A 24 17.03 -10.25 -29.45
N ARG A 25 16.92 -9.09 -28.78
CA ARG A 25 18.02 -8.12 -28.68
C ARG A 25 19.12 -8.60 -27.74
N ARG A 26 18.77 -9.35 -26.70
CA ARG A 26 19.69 -9.95 -25.73
C ARG A 26 19.19 -11.35 -25.34
N TYR A 27 20.14 -12.25 -25.12
CA TYR A 27 19.91 -13.62 -24.66
C TYR A 27 20.71 -13.88 -23.39
N PHE A 28 20.07 -14.47 -22.39
CA PHE A 28 20.70 -14.82 -21.11
C PHE A 28 20.41 -16.28 -20.79
N ASN A 29 21.45 -17.05 -20.50
CA ASN A 29 21.37 -18.42 -20.01
C ASN A 29 21.59 -18.40 -18.50
N VAL A 30 20.52 -18.56 -17.73
CA VAL A 30 20.58 -18.61 -16.26
C VAL A 30 20.36 -20.04 -15.81
N TYR A 31 21.30 -20.58 -15.04
CA TYR A 31 21.19 -21.97 -14.58
C TYR A 31 21.66 -22.19 -13.14
N HIS A 32 21.18 -23.28 -12.55
CA HIS A 32 21.57 -23.71 -11.22
C HIS A 32 22.78 -24.64 -11.30
N PRO A 33 23.81 -24.50 -10.45
CA PRO A 33 25.00 -25.35 -10.48
C PRO A 33 24.77 -26.86 -10.41
N ILE A 34 23.63 -27.28 -9.83
CA ILE A 34 23.27 -28.70 -9.65
C ILE A 34 22.15 -29.16 -10.59
N ASP A 35 21.71 -28.31 -11.53
CA ASP A 35 20.76 -28.74 -12.55
C ASP A 35 21.49 -29.63 -13.56
N PRO A 36 21.15 -30.94 -13.64
CA PRO A 36 21.92 -31.91 -14.42
C PRO A 36 21.71 -31.77 -15.93
N ILE A 37 20.71 -30.98 -16.35
CA ILE A 37 20.37 -30.74 -17.77
C ILE A 37 20.70 -29.31 -18.21
N ALA A 38 21.24 -28.48 -17.33
CA ALA A 38 21.63 -27.12 -17.67
C ALA A 38 23.09 -27.06 -18.14
N TYR A 39 23.29 -26.58 -19.36
CA TYR A 39 24.60 -26.48 -19.99
C TYR A 39 24.99 -25.02 -20.22
N ARG A 40 26.30 -24.76 -20.17
CA ARG A 40 26.88 -23.49 -20.58
C ARG A 40 26.79 -23.33 -22.08
N ILE A 41 26.41 -22.14 -22.54
CA ILE A 41 26.28 -21.85 -23.97
C ILE A 41 27.49 -21.11 -24.53
N GLU A 42 28.23 -20.35 -23.72
CA GLU A 42 29.38 -19.58 -24.18
C GLU A 42 30.48 -20.49 -24.78
N PRO A 43 30.85 -21.64 -24.17
CA PRO A 43 31.83 -22.57 -24.74
C PRO A 43 31.36 -23.26 -26.03
N LEU A 44 30.04 -23.42 -26.20
CA LEU A 44 29.46 -24.01 -27.42
C LEU A 44 29.50 -23.04 -28.61
N ILE A 45 29.58 -21.73 -28.34
CA ILE A 45 29.65 -20.69 -29.36
C ILE A 45 31.11 -20.31 -29.65
N LYS A 46 31.96 -20.23 -28.61
CA LYS A 46 33.39 -19.92 -28.72
C LYS A 46 34.20 -20.84 -27.81
N GLN A 47 35.09 -21.63 -28.38
CA GLN A 47 35.92 -22.59 -27.65
C GLN A 47 36.79 -21.93 -26.57
N GLU A 48 37.27 -20.71 -26.82
CA GLU A 48 38.06 -19.89 -25.88
C GLU A 48 37.34 -19.56 -24.56
N MET A 49 36.03 -19.78 -24.48
CA MET A 49 35.22 -19.51 -23.29
C MET A 49 35.12 -20.70 -22.35
N HIS A 50 35.68 -21.85 -22.74
CA HIS A 50 35.77 -23.05 -21.90
C HIS A 50 36.38 -22.73 -20.52
N ASP A 51 37.54 -22.07 -20.52
CA ASP A 51 38.31 -21.79 -19.30
C ASP A 51 37.77 -20.61 -18.48
N LYS A 52 36.77 -19.88 -19.00
CA LYS A 52 36.15 -18.77 -18.29
C LYS A 52 34.99 -19.25 -17.46
N GLU A 53 34.93 -18.84 -16.20
CA GLU A 53 33.81 -19.14 -15.33
C GLU A 53 32.53 -18.37 -15.74
N PRO A 54 31.34 -18.95 -15.56
CA PRO A 54 30.07 -18.25 -15.71
C PRO A 54 29.94 -17.09 -14.72
N VAL A 55 29.11 -16.09 -15.03
CA VAL A 55 28.90 -14.95 -14.14
C VAL A 55 27.98 -15.35 -12.99
N GLN A 56 28.43 -15.19 -11.74
CA GLN A 56 27.57 -15.45 -10.59
C GLN A 56 26.50 -14.36 -10.42
N LEU A 57 25.24 -14.76 -10.22
CA LEU A 57 24.16 -13.82 -9.93
C LEU A 57 24.40 -13.03 -8.64
N MET A 58 23.96 -11.77 -8.65
CA MET A 58 24.02 -10.90 -7.48
C MET A 58 22.98 -11.29 -6.43
N GLN A 59 23.37 -11.22 -5.16
CA GLN A 59 22.48 -11.53 -4.05
C GLN A 59 21.55 -10.37 -3.74
N VAL A 60 20.25 -10.65 -3.74
CA VAL A 60 19.16 -9.70 -3.42
C VAL A 60 19.39 -8.93 -2.13
N MET A 61 19.80 -9.61 -1.06
CA MET A 61 20.09 -8.95 0.22
C MET A 61 21.16 -7.86 0.10
N ARG A 62 22.15 -8.00 -0.79
CA ARG A 62 23.22 -7.01 -0.96
C ARG A 62 22.73 -5.75 -1.70
N THR A 63 21.75 -5.90 -2.58
CA THR A 63 21.23 -4.80 -3.43
C THR A 63 20.00 -4.11 -2.84
N LEU A 64 19.10 -4.85 -2.15
CA LEU A 64 17.79 -4.35 -1.71
C LEU A 64 17.69 -3.95 -0.23
N LEU A 65 18.56 -4.43 0.67
CA LEU A 65 18.54 -4.02 2.10
C LEU A 65 19.21 -2.65 2.34
N LEU A 66 20.00 -2.16 1.39
CA LEU A 66 20.56 -0.83 1.44
C LEU A 66 19.53 0.13 0.84
N LYS A 67 18.57 0.59 1.66
CA LYS A 67 17.54 1.59 1.31
C LYS A 67 18.09 2.90 0.68
N ASP A 68 19.40 3.07 0.65
CA ASP A 68 20.11 4.27 0.26
C ASP A 68 21.11 4.06 -0.88
N GLN A 69 20.91 3.05 -1.74
CA GLN A 69 21.76 2.91 -2.92
C GLN A 69 21.63 4.13 -3.85
N THR A 70 22.75 4.60 -4.39
CA THR A 70 22.76 5.65 -5.41
C THR A 70 22.62 5.03 -6.80
N PHE A 71 22.18 5.83 -7.78
CA PHE A 71 22.17 5.38 -9.17
C PHE A 71 23.57 4.96 -9.67
N GLY A 72 24.64 5.55 -9.13
CA GLY A 72 26.02 5.16 -9.46
C GLY A 72 26.35 3.75 -8.97
N GLN A 73 25.96 3.39 -7.75
CA GLN A 73 26.18 2.03 -7.21
C GLN A 73 25.38 0.97 -7.98
N LEU A 74 24.14 1.31 -8.38
CA LEU A 74 23.33 0.41 -9.22
C LEU A 74 23.95 0.22 -10.61
N GLN A 75 24.53 1.27 -11.18
CA GLN A 75 25.23 1.21 -12.46
C GLN A 75 26.50 0.35 -12.36
N GLU A 76 27.34 0.58 -11.36
CA GLU A 76 28.55 -0.22 -11.12
C GLU A 76 28.22 -1.70 -10.95
N ALA A 77 27.16 -2.01 -10.18
CA ALA A 77 26.68 -3.37 -10.01
C ALA A 77 26.16 -4.00 -11.32
N TRP A 78 25.52 -3.20 -12.19
CA TRP A 78 25.05 -3.66 -13.50
C TRP A 78 26.21 -3.89 -14.49
N GLU A 79 27.17 -2.98 -14.54
CA GLU A 79 28.38 -3.07 -15.39
C GLU A 79 29.24 -4.27 -14.98
N GLY A 80 29.44 -4.49 -13.68
CA GLY A 80 30.15 -5.65 -13.18
C GLY A 80 29.51 -6.99 -13.56
N LEU A 81 28.19 -7.00 -13.83
CA LEU A 81 27.44 -8.19 -14.18
C LEU A 81 27.32 -8.44 -15.70
N THR A 82 27.43 -7.38 -16.50
CA THR A 82 27.14 -7.42 -17.95
C THR A 82 28.32 -6.99 -18.81
N GLY A 83 29.48 -6.75 -18.20
CA GLY A 83 30.69 -6.29 -18.89
C GLY A 83 31.09 -7.15 -20.08
N PRO A 84 31.69 -6.55 -21.12
CA PRO A 84 32.15 -7.26 -22.29
C PRO A 84 33.28 -8.23 -21.93
N VAL A 85 33.33 -9.38 -22.63
CA VAL A 85 34.36 -10.40 -22.44
C VAL A 85 34.82 -10.87 -23.81
N HIS A 86 36.09 -11.29 -23.95
CA HIS A 86 36.71 -11.61 -25.26
C HIS A 86 35.75 -12.33 -26.22
N GLY A 87 35.46 -11.67 -27.33
CA GLY A 87 34.61 -12.20 -28.38
C GLY A 87 33.10 -12.01 -28.19
N PHE A 88 32.61 -11.49 -27.07
CA PHE A 88 31.19 -11.17 -26.86
C PHE A 88 31.01 -9.72 -26.39
N GLN A 89 29.96 -9.08 -26.91
CA GLN A 89 29.57 -7.74 -26.47
C GLN A 89 29.06 -7.72 -25.02
N TYR A 90 28.51 -8.84 -24.54
CA TYR A 90 28.02 -9.03 -23.17
C TYR A 90 28.06 -10.53 -22.81
N ARG A 91 28.05 -10.84 -21.51
CA ARG A 91 28.03 -12.22 -21.00
C ARG A 91 26.67 -12.89 -21.22
N HIS A 92 26.69 -14.18 -21.54
CA HIS A 92 25.47 -14.97 -21.75
C HIS A 92 25.25 -15.99 -20.64
N ASP A 93 26.29 -16.58 -20.06
CA ASP A 93 26.16 -17.61 -19.03
C ASP A 93 26.17 -17.02 -17.62
N TYR A 94 25.08 -17.24 -16.89
CA TYR A 94 24.86 -16.80 -15.52
C TYR A 94 24.54 -17.97 -14.62
N VAL A 95 25.23 -18.06 -13.49
CA VAL A 95 25.07 -19.14 -12.52
C VAL A 95 24.46 -18.63 -11.22
N MET A 96 23.47 -19.35 -10.71
CA MET A 96 22.88 -19.07 -9.40
C MET A 96 23.86 -19.34 -8.27
N ARG A 97 23.72 -18.63 -7.15
CA ARG A 97 24.49 -18.92 -5.94
C ARG A 97 24.03 -20.22 -5.30
N ARG A 98 25.00 -21.08 -4.98
CA ARG A 98 24.79 -22.25 -4.11
C ARG A 98 24.54 -21.75 -2.69
N ARG A 99 23.42 -22.13 -2.07
CA ARG A 99 23.17 -21.74 -0.67
C ARG A 99 24.07 -22.59 0.22
N LYS A 100 24.82 -21.96 1.14
CA LYS A 100 25.76 -22.65 2.05
C LYS A 100 25.15 -23.82 2.84
N ARG A 101 23.82 -23.86 3.01
CA ARG A 101 23.09 -24.86 3.79
C ARG A 101 22.71 -26.13 3.00
N GLU A 102 23.04 -26.18 1.70
CA GLU A 102 22.66 -27.27 0.78
C GLU A 102 23.79 -28.31 0.55
N GLN A 103 24.91 -28.25 1.28
CA GLN A 103 26.10 -29.12 1.08
C GLN A 103 25.96 -30.61 1.50
N GLY A 104 24.80 -31.26 1.32
CA GLY A 104 24.58 -32.66 1.75
C GLY A 104 23.90 -33.56 0.71
N MET A 105 23.71 -34.85 1.04
CA MET A 105 23.06 -35.91 0.23
C MET A 105 21.68 -35.55 -0.35
N MET A 106 21.06 -34.45 0.10
CA MET A 106 19.79 -33.94 -0.40
C MET A 106 19.91 -33.29 -1.80
N GLU A 107 21.11 -32.90 -2.26
CA GLU A 107 21.31 -32.22 -3.56
C GLU A 107 20.89 -33.05 -4.78
N VAL A 108 21.18 -34.36 -4.80
CA VAL A 108 20.85 -35.23 -5.94
C VAL A 108 19.33 -35.43 -6.06
N ALA A 109 18.61 -35.46 -4.93
CA ALA A 109 17.16 -35.59 -4.90
C ALA A 109 16.43 -34.30 -5.33
N PHE A 110 17.05 -33.13 -5.10
CA PHE A 110 16.51 -31.84 -5.53
C PHE A 110 16.97 -31.41 -6.93
N ALA A 111 17.87 -32.14 -7.59
CA ALA A 111 18.33 -31.84 -8.95
C ALA A 111 17.14 -31.68 -9.94
N ALA A 112 16.14 -32.55 -9.87
CA ALA A 112 14.92 -32.44 -10.70
C ALA A 112 14.00 -31.28 -10.29
N ALA A 113 14.01 -30.88 -9.02
CA ALA A 113 13.24 -29.73 -8.52
C ALA A 113 13.98 -28.39 -8.71
N SER A 114 15.29 -28.42 -8.92
CA SER A 114 16.10 -27.22 -9.16
C SER A 114 15.64 -26.52 -10.44
N HIS A 115 15.23 -27.30 -11.45
CA HIS A 115 14.73 -26.81 -12.73
C HIS A 115 13.41 -26.02 -12.62
N SER A 116 12.53 -26.36 -11.68
CA SER A 116 11.27 -25.61 -11.48
C SER A 116 11.41 -24.43 -10.52
N SER A 117 12.55 -24.32 -9.82
CA SER A 117 12.77 -23.33 -8.76
C SER A 117 13.35 -21.98 -9.24
N TYR A 118 13.74 -21.87 -10.52
CA TYR A 118 14.39 -20.68 -11.07
C TYR A 118 13.62 -19.38 -10.80
N TRP A 119 12.31 -19.38 -11.07
CA TRP A 119 11.45 -18.22 -10.91
C TRP A 119 11.12 -17.87 -9.46
N MET A 120 11.37 -18.79 -8.52
CA MET A 120 11.20 -18.56 -7.08
C MET A 120 12.46 -17.98 -6.44
N SER A 121 13.55 -17.85 -7.20
CA SER A 121 14.78 -17.23 -6.71
C SER A 121 14.71 -15.72 -6.83
N ASP A 122 14.79 -15.05 -5.69
CA ASP A 122 14.90 -13.59 -5.63
C ASP A 122 16.06 -13.07 -6.52
N ASP A 123 17.19 -13.80 -6.58
CA ASP A 123 18.38 -13.37 -7.33
C ASP A 123 18.10 -13.36 -8.84
N VAL A 124 17.29 -14.30 -9.33
CA VAL A 124 16.87 -14.38 -10.74
C VAL A 124 15.88 -13.26 -11.05
N VAL A 125 14.95 -12.98 -10.13
CA VAL A 125 14.00 -11.87 -10.27
C VAL A 125 14.75 -10.53 -10.30
N LEU A 126 15.68 -10.31 -9.37
CA LEU A 126 16.49 -9.10 -9.33
C LEU A 126 17.33 -8.94 -10.60
N PHE A 127 18.00 -10.00 -11.05
CA PHE A 127 18.74 -10.00 -12.31
C PHE A 127 17.85 -9.57 -13.47
N THR A 128 16.67 -10.17 -13.58
CA THR A 128 15.70 -9.87 -14.65
C THR A 128 15.28 -8.40 -14.60
N ILE A 129 14.94 -7.88 -13.42
CA ILE A 129 14.58 -6.47 -13.22
C ILE A 129 15.74 -5.56 -13.64
N MET A 130 16.97 -5.87 -13.24
CA MET A 130 18.15 -5.10 -13.62
C MET A 130 18.38 -5.09 -15.14
N GLN A 131 18.14 -6.20 -15.83
CA GLN A 131 18.24 -6.24 -17.29
C GLN A 131 17.13 -5.41 -17.95
N LEU A 132 15.91 -5.44 -17.41
CA LEU A 132 14.80 -4.58 -17.87
C LEU A 132 15.09 -3.08 -17.64
N CYS A 133 15.86 -2.75 -16.59
CA CYS A 133 16.26 -1.39 -16.26
C CYS A 133 17.44 -0.86 -17.09
N GLN A 134 17.94 -1.57 -18.12
CA GLN A 134 19.02 -1.08 -18.99
C GLN A 134 18.81 0.35 -19.52
N PRO A 135 17.60 0.78 -19.96
CA PRO A 135 17.42 2.17 -20.43
C PRO A 135 17.72 3.23 -19.37
N VAL A 136 17.58 2.88 -18.09
CA VAL A 136 17.99 3.73 -16.97
C VAL A 136 19.50 3.87 -16.97
N VAL A 137 20.23 2.75 -17.06
CA VAL A 137 21.70 2.73 -17.12
C VAL A 137 22.23 3.53 -18.30
N ASP A 138 21.65 3.39 -19.50
CA ASP A 138 22.02 4.19 -20.68
C ASP A 138 21.80 5.70 -20.45
N THR A 139 20.79 6.05 -19.67
CA THR A 139 20.53 7.43 -19.27
C THR A 139 21.56 7.92 -18.26
N LEU A 140 21.94 7.10 -17.27
CA LEU A 140 23.00 7.44 -16.31
C LEU A 140 24.36 7.65 -16.99
N HIS A 141 24.69 6.82 -17.99
CA HIS A 141 25.88 7.01 -18.82
C HIS A 141 25.91 8.39 -19.50
N ARG A 142 24.76 8.86 -20.02
CA ARG A 142 24.66 10.20 -20.61
C ARG A 142 24.95 11.29 -19.57
N TYR A 143 24.43 11.16 -18.34
CA TYR A 143 24.72 12.10 -17.24
C TYR A 143 26.21 12.11 -16.90
N MET A 144 26.83 10.93 -16.76
CA MET A 144 28.27 10.81 -16.47
C MET A 144 29.13 11.41 -17.59
N SER A 145 28.80 11.11 -18.86
CA SER A 145 29.52 11.64 -20.03
C SER A 145 29.43 13.17 -20.12
N ALA A 146 28.29 13.74 -19.71
CA ALA A 146 28.06 15.18 -19.66
C ALA A 146 28.62 15.83 -18.38
N ARG A 147 29.24 15.06 -17.47
CA ARG A 147 29.73 15.52 -16.15
C ARG A 147 28.64 16.18 -15.29
N VAL A 148 27.39 15.79 -15.50
CA VAL A 148 26.24 16.24 -14.71
C VAL A 148 26.11 15.34 -13.48
N PRO A 149 25.89 15.88 -12.27
CA PRO A 149 25.69 15.06 -11.08
C PRO A 149 24.54 14.07 -11.30
N LEU A 150 24.78 12.81 -10.93
CA LEU A 150 23.76 11.77 -11.04
C LEU A 150 22.51 12.16 -10.24
N PRO A 151 21.31 11.83 -10.73
CA PRO A 151 20.10 12.03 -9.96
C PRO A 151 20.19 11.27 -8.63
N LYS A 152 19.42 11.71 -7.63
CA LYS A 152 19.23 10.93 -6.40
C LYS A 152 18.01 10.03 -6.58
N LEU A 153 18.08 8.81 -6.06
CA LEU A 153 16.92 7.94 -5.93
C LEU A 153 15.98 8.56 -4.90
N MET A 154 15.02 9.35 -5.41
CA MET A 154 13.98 9.93 -4.59
C MET A 154 12.69 9.18 -4.87
N ARG A 155 11.99 8.80 -3.80
CA ARG A 155 10.55 8.50 -3.91
C ARG A 155 9.90 9.74 -4.54
N SER A 156 8.89 9.57 -5.39
CA SER A 156 8.25 10.70 -6.08
C SER A 156 7.69 11.67 -5.05
N ILE A 157 8.48 12.68 -4.73
CA ILE A 157 8.27 13.58 -3.62
C ILE A 157 8.29 14.98 -4.18
N VAL A 158 7.29 15.78 -3.81
CA VAL A 158 7.16 17.17 -4.26
C VAL A 158 6.86 18.06 -3.07
N GLU A 159 7.31 19.30 -3.18
CA GLU A 159 6.99 20.37 -2.24
C GLU A 159 5.50 20.70 -2.38
N LEU A 160 4.76 20.48 -1.30
CA LEU A 160 3.35 20.83 -1.21
C LEU A 160 3.25 22.20 -0.56
N THR A 161 2.50 23.13 -1.16
CA THR A 161 2.34 24.48 -0.61
C THR A 161 0.90 24.74 -0.18
N PRO A 162 0.65 25.66 0.77
CA PRO A 162 -0.71 26.08 1.12
C PRO A 162 -1.50 26.69 -0.06
N HIS A 163 -0.80 27.11 -1.11
CA HIS A 163 -1.39 27.67 -2.34
C HIS A 163 -1.92 26.59 -3.30
N THR A 164 -1.57 25.32 -3.08
CA THR A 164 -2.05 24.20 -3.90
C THR A 164 -3.58 24.15 -3.90
N LYS A 165 -4.16 24.02 -5.09
CA LYS A 165 -5.62 23.96 -5.31
C LYS A 165 -6.14 22.55 -5.05
N VAL A 166 -6.39 22.24 -3.78
CA VAL A 166 -6.92 20.95 -3.33
C VAL A 166 -8.42 20.88 -3.59
N LEU A 167 -8.83 19.87 -4.34
CA LEU A 167 -10.22 19.54 -4.68
C LEU A 167 -10.87 18.65 -3.63
N LEU A 168 -10.10 17.71 -3.06
CA LEU A 168 -10.55 16.81 -2.01
C LEU A 168 -9.41 16.53 -1.04
N SER A 169 -9.75 16.40 0.23
CA SER A 169 -8.84 15.98 1.28
C SER A 169 -9.54 15.00 2.19
N ALA A 170 -9.05 13.76 2.23
CA ALA A 170 -9.68 12.68 2.99
C ALA A 170 -8.65 11.64 3.46
N THR A 171 -9.02 10.83 4.45
CA THR A 171 -8.22 9.67 4.85
C THR A 171 -8.53 8.47 3.96
N ALA A 172 -7.49 7.73 3.59
CA ALA A 172 -7.62 6.48 2.86
C ALA A 172 -6.54 5.48 3.32
N LEU A 173 -6.85 4.21 3.23
CA LEU A 173 -5.91 3.12 3.47
C LEU A 173 -5.14 2.85 2.16
N VAL A 174 -3.93 3.38 2.06
CA VAL A 174 -3.10 3.37 0.84
C VAL A 174 -2.14 2.19 0.89
N ARG A 175 -2.08 1.42 -0.20
CA ARG A 175 -1.24 0.23 -0.29
C ARG A 175 0.19 0.56 -0.70
N ASP A 176 1.16 0.14 0.09
CA ASP A 176 2.58 0.19 -0.26
C ASP A 176 2.91 -0.96 -1.22
N ARG A 177 3.25 -0.63 -2.47
CA ARG A 177 3.58 -1.63 -3.50
C ARG A 177 4.84 -2.43 -3.21
N CYS A 178 5.76 -1.90 -2.40
CA CYS A 178 7.01 -2.59 -2.09
C CYS A 178 6.82 -3.62 -0.98
N THR A 179 6.00 -3.30 0.03
CA THR A 179 5.79 -4.18 1.19
C THR A 179 4.48 -4.97 1.11
N GLY A 180 3.58 -4.59 0.22
CA GLY A 180 2.22 -5.13 0.11
C GLY A 180 1.27 -4.64 1.21
N LEU A 181 1.79 -3.94 2.23
CA LEU A 181 1.04 -3.50 3.40
C LEU A 181 0.24 -2.24 3.11
N SER A 182 -0.97 -2.19 3.63
CA SER A 182 -1.81 -0.99 3.55
C SER A 182 -1.67 -0.11 4.80
N ARG A 183 -1.55 1.21 4.63
CA ARG A 183 -1.36 2.19 5.71
C ARG A 183 -2.37 3.31 5.60
N GLU A 184 -2.91 3.75 6.72
CA GLU A 184 -3.79 4.92 6.74
C GLU A 184 -2.96 6.18 6.48
N GLN A 185 -3.39 6.96 5.49
CA GLN A 185 -2.74 8.20 5.07
C GLN A 185 -3.80 9.25 4.76
N ILE A 186 -3.44 10.52 4.87
CA ILE A 186 -4.26 11.60 4.32
C ILE A 186 -3.88 11.74 2.87
N VAL A 187 -4.90 11.75 2.00
CA VAL A 187 -4.73 11.92 0.58
C VAL A 187 -5.36 13.23 0.17
N LEU A 188 -4.59 14.04 -0.55
CA LEU A 188 -5.08 15.27 -1.17
C LEU A 188 -5.16 15.07 -2.67
N ILE A 189 -6.28 15.48 -3.27
CA ILE A 189 -6.49 15.46 -4.71
C ILE A 189 -6.35 16.89 -5.25
N ASP A 190 -5.46 17.05 -6.21
CA ASP A 190 -5.30 18.23 -7.06
C ASP A 190 -5.67 17.83 -8.51
N LYS A 191 -5.89 18.80 -9.40
CA LYS A 191 -6.23 18.55 -10.81
C LYS A 191 -5.22 17.67 -11.54
N ASP A 192 -3.95 17.72 -11.11
CA ASP A 192 -2.85 17.03 -11.80
C ASP A 192 -2.26 15.87 -10.98
N ARG A 193 -2.53 15.79 -9.66
CA ARG A 193 -1.77 14.94 -8.73
C ARG A 193 -2.58 14.50 -7.51
N LEU A 194 -2.23 13.33 -7.00
CA LEU A 194 -2.56 12.87 -5.65
C LEU A 194 -1.35 13.08 -4.75
N TYR A 195 -1.57 13.59 -3.54
CA TYR A 195 -0.53 13.74 -2.52
C TYR A 195 -0.82 12.82 -1.33
N PHE A 196 0.21 12.19 -0.78
CA PHE A 196 0.12 11.23 0.31
C PHE A 196 0.89 11.73 1.53
N LEU A 197 0.15 12.05 2.58
CA LEU A 197 0.69 12.56 3.82
C LEU A 197 0.60 11.48 4.89
N SER A 198 1.68 11.34 5.67
CA SER A 198 1.80 10.24 6.63
C SER A 198 1.04 10.52 7.93
N ARG A 199 1.28 11.66 8.60
CA ARG A 199 0.73 11.94 9.94
C ARG A 199 -0.13 13.20 9.95
N LEU A 200 -1.35 13.09 10.48
CA LEU A 200 -2.23 14.24 10.79
C LEU A 200 -1.52 15.29 11.66
N SER A 201 -0.68 14.88 12.61
CA SER A 201 0.02 15.80 13.50
C SER A 201 1.09 16.67 12.82
N GLU A 202 1.59 16.27 11.65
CA GLU A 202 2.60 17.03 10.89
C GLU A 202 1.96 18.12 10.02
N VAL A 203 0.72 17.88 9.62
CA VAL A 203 0.01 18.68 8.60
C VAL A 203 -1.11 19.52 9.23
N ALA A 204 -1.76 19.04 10.29
CA ALA A 204 -2.87 19.74 10.92
C ALA A 204 -2.39 20.87 11.82
N CYS A 205 -2.92 22.08 11.58
CA CYS A 205 -2.61 23.29 12.32
C CYS A 205 -3.75 23.63 13.27
N ARG A 206 -3.43 24.14 14.46
CA ARG A 206 -4.46 24.60 15.42
C ARG A 206 -4.97 25.97 14.99
N ARG A 207 -6.28 26.06 14.72
CA ARG A 207 -6.95 27.29 14.26
C ARG A 207 -7.39 28.09 15.48
N LYS A 208 -6.93 29.34 15.59
CA LYS A 208 -7.28 30.24 16.70
C LYS A 208 -8.62 30.93 16.46
N TRP A 209 -8.78 31.49 15.26
CA TRP A 209 -10.02 32.12 14.81
C TRP A 209 -10.10 32.09 13.29
N ARG A 210 -11.31 32.26 12.76
CA ARG A 210 -11.62 32.44 11.34
C ARG A 210 -12.67 33.53 11.22
N ILE A 211 -12.44 34.49 10.34
CA ILE A 211 -13.43 35.53 10.00
C ILE A 211 -13.88 35.35 8.56
N LYS A 212 -15.17 35.59 8.29
CA LYS A 212 -15.70 35.67 6.92
C LYS A 212 -15.47 37.07 6.37
N LEU A 213 -14.95 37.14 5.15
CA LEU A 213 -14.75 38.39 4.43
C LEU A 213 -16.11 38.86 3.91
N THR A 214 -16.52 40.04 4.34
CA THR A 214 -17.75 40.71 3.91
C THR A 214 -17.40 42.07 3.30
N ALA A 215 -18.36 42.72 2.62
CA ALA A 215 -18.19 44.06 2.05
C ALA A 215 -17.67 45.11 3.06
N THR A 216 -17.96 44.90 4.35
CA THR A 216 -17.59 45.79 5.46
C THR A 216 -16.20 45.50 6.05
N THR A 217 -15.57 44.38 5.68
CA THR A 217 -14.24 44.01 6.19
C THR A 217 -13.18 44.88 5.52
N LYS A 218 -12.38 45.63 6.30
CA LYS A 218 -11.29 46.45 5.75
C LYS A 218 -9.99 46.21 6.50
N ALA A 219 -8.90 46.09 5.75
CA ALA A 219 -7.55 46.15 6.29
C ALA A 219 -7.03 47.59 6.21
N VAL A 220 -6.78 48.19 7.37
CA VAL A 220 -6.36 49.60 7.50
C VAL A 220 -4.98 49.70 8.14
N TYR A 221 -4.32 50.83 7.92
CA TYR A 221 -3.03 51.14 8.56
C TYR A 221 -3.18 51.20 10.09
N GLY A 222 -2.21 50.62 10.80
CA GLY A 222 -2.11 50.74 12.25
C GLY A 222 -1.39 52.02 12.68
N GLU A 223 -1.08 52.13 13.97
CA GLU A 223 -0.42 53.30 14.56
C GLU A 223 1.03 53.49 14.05
N ASP A 224 1.72 52.40 13.70
CA ASP A 224 3.08 52.41 13.17
C ASP A 224 3.14 52.03 11.69
N SER A 225 4.24 52.42 11.02
CA SER A 225 4.57 52.04 9.64
C SER A 225 4.67 50.53 9.38
N PHE A 226 4.68 49.69 10.42
CA PHE A 226 4.71 48.23 10.28
C PHE A 226 3.40 47.56 10.71
N MET A 227 2.45 48.33 11.27
CA MET A 227 1.22 47.79 11.82
C MET A 227 0.06 47.90 10.84
N MET A 228 -0.84 46.93 10.90
CA MET A 228 -2.14 46.95 10.22
C MET A 228 -3.23 46.46 11.17
N LYS A 229 -4.43 46.98 11.00
CA LYS A 229 -5.64 46.57 11.74
C LYS A 229 -6.63 45.95 10.75
N ILE A 230 -7.23 44.83 11.13
CA ILE A 230 -8.32 44.22 10.40
C ILE A 230 -9.58 44.46 11.22
N VAL A 231 -10.55 45.13 10.63
CA VAL A 231 -11.83 45.43 11.25
C VAL A 231 -12.89 44.52 10.62
N PRO A 232 -13.34 43.47 11.32
CA PRO A 232 -14.52 42.71 10.93
C PRO A 232 -15.77 43.54 11.25
N CYS A 233 -16.81 43.42 10.42
CA CYS A 233 -18.15 44.04 10.50
C CYS A 233 -18.46 44.98 11.69
N GLU A 234 -18.86 46.23 11.38
CA GLU A 234 -19.40 47.20 12.34
C GLU A 234 -20.58 46.62 13.13
N ALA A 235 -20.48 46.71 14.46
CA ALA A 235 -21.64 46.75 15.35
C ALA A 235 -22.41 48.04 15.06
N ALA A 236 -23.39 47.97 14.17
CA ALA A 236 -24.28 49.08 13.91
C ALA A 236 -25.36 49.18 15.01
N ALA A 237 -25.23 50.22 15.83
CA ALA A 237 -26.26 50.92 16.60
C ALA A 237 -27.14 50.13 17.59
N ALA A 238 -26.85 50.29 18.89
CA ALA A 238 -27.87 50.28 19.94
C ALA A 238 -27.61 51.46 20.89
N GLU A 239 -28.07 52.65 20.50
CA GLU A 239 -28.52 53.64 21.48
C GLU A 239 -29.97 53.27 21.83
N THR A 240 -30.22 52.83 23.07
CA THR A 240 -31.25 53.33 24.00
C THR A 240 -31.32 52.44 25.25
N ASP A 241 -31.06 53.07 26.40
CA ASP A 241 -31.49 52.80 27.78
C ASP A 241 -31.87 51.37 28.23
N GLY A 242 -31.02 50.80 29.09
CA GLY A 242 -31.34 49.71 30.02
C GLY A 242 -30.15 49.34 30.90
N PRO A 243 -30.32 49.07 32.22
CA PRO A 243 -29.21 48.79 33.12
C PRO A 243 -28.60 47.40 32.84
N PRO A 244 -27.29 47.20 33.10
CA PRO A 244 -26.59 46.01 32.67
C PRO A 244 -26.90 44.82 33.57
N THR A 245 -27.46 43.76 33.01
CA THR A 245 -27.44 42.41 33.59
C THR A 245 -26.39 41.55 32.88
N SER A 246 -25.79 40.68 33.68
CA SER A 246 -24.49 40.04 33.48
C SER A 246 -24.36 39.12 32.25
N ASN A 247 -23.15 39.15 31.70
CA ASN A 247 -22.48 38.13 30.88
C ASN A 247 -23.02 37.88 29.46
N ASN A 248 -22.61 38.75 28.54
CA ASN A 248 -22.02 38.37 27.24
C ASN A 248 -21.54 39.64 26.52
N VAL A 249 -20.31 40.08 26.83
CA VAL A 249 -19.66 41.17 26.07
C VAL A 249 -19.00 40.54 24.83
N THR A 250 -19.72 40.53 23.72
CA THR A 250 -19.15 40.28 22.39
C THR A 250 -18.30 41.50 22.02
N GLN A 251 -17.03 41.53 22.42
CA GLN A 251 -16.11 42.61 22.02
C GLN A 251 -15.96 42.61 20.50
N SER A 252 -16.26 43.74 19.85
CA SER A 252 -15.92 44.01 18.45
C SER A 252 -14.40 43.85 18.25
N ALA A 253 -13.96 42.67 17.84
CA ALA A 253 -12.55 42.30 17.84
C ALA A 253 -11.81 42.90 16.64
N VAL A 254 -11.32 44.13 16.80
CA VAL A 254 -10.31 44.69 15.88
C VAL A 254 -9.00 43.92 16.06
N PHE A 255 -8.57 43.19 15.04
CA PHE A 255 -7.33 42.42 15.10
C PHE A 255 -6.15 43.29 14.66
N THR A 256 -5.16 43.46 15.52
CA THR A 256 -3.96 44.27 15.23
C THR A 256 -2.76 43.37 14.96
N PHE A 257 -2.09 43.59 13.82
CA PHE A 257 -0.91 42.84 13.40
C PHE A 257 0.27 43.75 13.13
N LYS A 258 1.48 43.23 13.36
CA LYS A 258 2.76 43.85 13.00
C LYS A 258 3.49 42.97 11.99
N ALA A 259 3.80 43.55 10.84
CA ALA A 259 4.55 42.90 9.78
C ALA A 259 6.07 43.04 9.99
N PRO A 260 6.89 42.14 9.40
CA PRO A 260 8.35 42.24 9.47
C PRO A 260 8.91 43.43 8.67
N SER A 261 8.18 43.92 7.66
CA SER A 261 8.60 45.07 6.84
C SER A 261 7.40 45.81 6.24
N THR A 262 7.60 47.06 5.84
CA THR A 262 6.54 47.89 5.22
C THR A 262 6.01 47.30 3.91
N PRO A 263 6.83 46.67 3.02
CA PRO A 263 6.31 46.04 1.81
C PRO A 263 5.45 44.81 2.12
N VAL A 264 5.81 44.02 3.14
CA VAL A 264 5.02 42.83 3.54
C VAL A 264 3.66 43.25 4.08
N ARG A 265 3.61 44.29 4.92
CA ARG A 265 2.35 44.88 5.38
C ARG A 265 1.47 45.33 4.21
N ASN A 266 2.05 46.12 3.28
CA ASN A 266 1.32 46.64 2.12
C ASN A 266 0.75 45.50 1.26
N ALA A 267 1.56 44.47 0.98
CA ALA A 267 1.12 43.30 0.23
C ALA A 267 0.01 42.50 0.92
N TRP A 268 -0.02 42.46 2.27
CA TRP A 268 -1.12 41.86 3.01
C TRP A 268 -2.41 42.69 2.95
N MET A 269 -2.31 44.01 3.15
CA MET A 269 -3.47 44.90 3.06
C MET A 269 -4.07 44.92 1.66
N GLU A 270 -3.23 44.98 0.63
CA GLU A 270 -3.65 44.92 -0.77
C GLU A 270 -4.37 43.59 -1.07
N ALA A 271 -3.78 42.45 -0.69
CA ALA A 271 -4.39 41.15 -0.92
C ALA A 271 -5.76 41.00 -0.23
N ILE A 272 -5.88 41.45 1.03
CA ILE A 272 -7.15 41.39 1.78
C ILE A 272 -8.21 42.28 1.11
N ASN A 273 -7.88 43.55 0.86
CA ASN A 273 -8.82 44.51 0.29
C ASN A 273 -9.25 44.12 -1.14
N GLN A 274 -8.33 43.60 -1.98
CA GLN A 274 -8.68 43.07 -3.30
C GLN A 274 -9.61 41.85 -3.20
N THR A 275 -9.38 40.96 -2.22
CA THR A 275 -10.23 39.78 -2.02
C THR A 275 -11.62 40.19 -1.57
N VAL A 276 -11.74 41.17 -0.66
CA VAL A 276 -13.03 41.74 -0.25
C VAL A 276 -13.80 42.31 -1.44
N VAL A 277 -13.15 43.10 -2.30
CA VAL A 277 -13.78 43.66 -3.50
C VAL A 277 -14.32 42.55 -4.41
N LYS A 278 -13.54 41.48 -4.65
CA LYS A 278 -13.98 40.33 -5.45
C LYS A 278 -15.18 39.62 -4.84
N VAL A 279 -15.23 39.49 -3.52
CA VAL A 279 -16.38 38.89 -2.83
C VAL A 279 -17.63 39.72 -3.10
N VAL A 280 -17.56 41.06 -2.97
CA VAL A 280 -18.70 41.96 -3.22
C VAL A 280 -19.20 41.88 -4.65
N SER A 281 -18.31 41.90 -5.65
CA SER A 281 -18.73 41.81 -7.07
C SER A 281 -19.40 40.48 -7.41
N THR A 282 -19.10 39.40 -6.68
CA THR A 282 -19.68 38.07 -6.93
C THR A 282 -21.09 37.92 -6.34
N PHE A 283 -21.52 38.85 -5.47
CA PHE A 283 -22.87 38.89 -4.88
C PHE A 283 -23.88 39.67 -5.74
N GLU A 284 -23.44 40.49 -6.70
CA GLU A 284 -24.33 41.29 -7.56
C GLU A 284 -24.73 40.55 -8.85
N ASP A 285 -24.05 39.46 -9.22
CA ASP A 285 -24.22 38.70 -10.48
C ASP A 285 -24.75 37.25 -10.26
N GLU A 286 -25.84 37.05 -9.50
CA GLU A 286 -26.42 35.70 -9.35
C GLU A 286 -27.47 35.34 -10.43
N GLN A 287 -27.00 34.70 -11.51
CA GLN A 287 -27.71 33.61 -12.20
C GLN A 287 -27.01 32.27 -11.85
N PRO A 288 -27.75 31.15 -11.68
CA PRO A 288 -27.20 29.93 -11.13
C PRO A 288 -26.46 29.12 -12.21
N ALA A 289 -25.17 29.40 -12.40
CA ALA A 289 -24.26 28.53 -13.12
C ALA A 289 -23.06 28.19 -12.24
N ASP A 290 -23.03 26.93 -11.79
CA ASP A 290 -21.81 26.19 -11.45
C ASP A 290 -20.95 26.67 -10.26
N LYS A 291 -21.55 27.27 -9.23
CA LYS A 291 -20.84 27.45 -7.94
C LYS A 291 -20.76 26.10 -7.21
N MET A 292 -19.63 25.42 -7.38
CA MET A 292 -19.26 24.19 -6.68
C MET A 292 -19.53 24.32 -5.17
N PRO A 293 -20.37 23.46 -4.56
CA PRO A 293 -20.34 23.29 -3.11
C PRO A 293 -18.95 22.75 -2.76
N ARG A 294 -18.14 23.56 -2.07
CA ARG A 294 -16.85 23.14 -1.54
C ARG A 294 -17.11 22.24 -0.35
N ASP A 295 -17.27 20.96 -0.62
CA ASP A 295 -17.35 19.93 0.39
C ASP A 295 -16.00 19.75 1.07
N THR A 296 -15.71 20.62 2.04
CA THR A 296 -14.81 20.33 3.17
C THR A 296 -15.39 19.25 4.10
N ALA A 297 -16.43 18.54 3.66
CA ALA A 297 -17.15 17.51 4.39
C ALA A 297 -16.43 16.16 4.31
N ASN A 298 -15.30 16.09 5.02
CA ASN A 298 -14.88 15.00 5.92
C ASN A 298 -13.40 15.19 6.26
N LEU A 299 -13.10 16.35 6.84
CA LEU A 299 -11.90 16.49 7.64
C LEU A 299 -12.34 16.55 9.08
N VAL A 300 -12.09 15.43 9.76
CA VAL A 300 -12.14 15.24 11.20
C VAL A 300 -12.07 16.60 11.88
N ASP A 301 -13.20 17.09 12.41
CA ASP A 301 -13.15 18.00 13.55
C ASP A 301 -12.48 17.19 14.64
N LEU A 302 -11.15 17.21 14.64
CA LEU A 302 -10.37 16.57 15.68
C LEU A 302 -10.82 17.25 16.97
N PRO A 303 -11.13 16.50 18.05
CA PRO A 303 -11.62 17.04 19.32
C PRO A 303 -10.71 18.11 19.98
N THR A 304 -9.63 18.53 19.31
CA THR A 304 -8.55 19.40 19.78
C THR A 304 -8.43 20.73 19.01
N GLY A 305 -9.31 21.04 18.04
CA GLY A 305 -9.30 22.31 17.30
C GLY A 305 -8.21 22.43 16.22
N LYS A 306 -7.71 21.30 15.71
CA LYS A 306 -6.74 21.21 14.60
C LYS A 306 -7.48 21.02 13.27
N SER A 307 -7.07 21.74 12.22
CA SER A 307 -7.62 21.60 10.86
C SER A 307 -6.54 21.69 9.78
N ILE A 308 -6.86 21.21 8.57
CA ILE A 308 -6.02 21.34 7.38
C ILE A 308 -6.66 22.21 6.29
N ASP A 309 -7.67 23.00 6.68
CA ASP A 309 -8.46 23.82 5.77
C ASP A 309 -7.69 25.03 5.21
N TYR A 310 -6.38 25.14 5.45
CA TYR A 310 -5.55 26.27 5.01
C TYR A 310 -5.10 26.15 3.54
N PHE A 311 -5.36 25.02 2.87
CA PHE A 311 -5.10 24.87 1.45
C PHE A 311 -5.94 25.86 0.62
N ASN A 312 -5.63 26.03 -0.66
CA ASN A 312 -6.24 27.02 -1.55
C ASN A 312 -5.95 28.48 -1.14
N ALA A 313 -4.89 28.73 -0.38
CA ALA A 313 -4.53 30.06 0.09
C ALA A 313 -4.24 31.03 -1.08
N ILE A 314 -4.81 32.22 -1.04
CA ILE A 314 -4.40 33.36 -1.88
C ILE A 314 -3.07 33.89 -1.36
N LYS A 315 -2.96 34.02 -0.03
CA LYS A 315 -1.75 34.49 0.66
C LYS A 315 -1.61 33.75 1.99
N ALA A 316 -0.41 33.26 2.30
CA ALA A 316 -0.09 32.65 3.58
C ALA A 316 1.25 33.21 4.10
N GLY A 317 1.40 33.36 5.42
CA GLY A 317 2.64 33.88 6.00
C GLY A 317 2.54 34.28 7.46
N PHE A 318 3.69 34.59 8.06
CA PHE A 318 3.80 34.94 9.47
C PHE A 318 3.63 36.45 9.71
N LEU A 319 2.84 36.80 10.72
CA LEU A 319 2.70 38.15 11.25
C LEU A 319 2.63 38.10 12.78
N LYS A 320 3.03 39.19 13.44
CA LYS A 320 2.92 39.31 14.89
C LYS A 320 1.53 39.82 15.25
N GLU A 321 0.74 39.02 15.95
CA GLU A 321 -0.59 39.40 16.46
C GLU A 321 -0.45 40.05 17.84
N LYS A 322 -1.07 41.22 18.02
CA LYS A 322 -1.17 41.89 19.33
C LYS A 322 -2.20 41.15 20.18
N THR A 323 -1.77 40.64 21.34
CA THR A 323 -2.66 39.97 22.31
C THR A 323 -2.57 40.67 23.65
N ALA A 324 -3.71 41.12 24.18
CA ALA A 324 -3.79 41.75 25.50
C ALA A 324 -3.72 40.68 26.59
N ASN A 325 -2.60 40.64 27.33
CA ASN A 325 -2.39 39.69 28.42
C ASN A 325 -2.31 40.45 29.76
N GLY A 326 -3.46 40.92 30.26
CA GLY A 326 -3.52 41.71 31.50
C GLY A 326 -2.95 43.13 31.29
N TRP A 327 -1.99 43.54 32.13
CA TRP A 327 -1.41 44.90 32.11
C TRP A 327 -0.40 45.15 30.97
N TYR A 328 -0.01 44.12 30.21
CA TYR A 328 0.97 44.25 29.13
C TYR A 328 0.44 43.73 27.79
N ASP A 329 0.78 44.46 26.73
CA ASP A 329 0.59 44.02 25.36
C ASP A 329 1.69 43.03 24.95
N SER A 330 1.30 41.84 24.52
CA SER A 330 2.23 40.82 24.01
C SER A 330 2.10 40.66 22.50
N TRP A 331 3.23 40.46 21.82
CA TRP A 331 3.27 40.20 20.38
C TRP A 331 3.63 38.74 20.15
N ASN A 332 2.74 38.00 19.51
CA ASN A 332 2.96 36.59 19.24
C ASN A 332 3.05 36.33 17.73
N ASP A 333 4.04 35.56 17.30
CA ASP A 333 4.10 35.12 15.91
C ASP A 333 2.92 34.18 15.60
N ARG A 334 2.20 34.49 14.53
CA ARG A 334 1.01 33.77 14.08
C ARG A 334 1.08 33.54 12.59
N TRP A 335 0.56 32.41 12.15
CA TRP A 335 0.48 32.07 10.75
C TRP A 335 -0.90 32.44 10.21
N LEU A 336 -0.96 33.48 9.37
CA LEU A 336 -2.20 33.91 8.72
C LEU A 336 -2.33 33.27 7.35
N VAL A 337 -3.57 32.94 7.01
CA VAL A 337 -3.95 32.35 5.72
C VAL A 337 -5.19 33.07 5.20
N LEU A 338 -5.03 33.77 4.09
CA LEU A 338 -6.11 34.43 3.35
C LEU A 338 -6.62 33.47 2.27
N GLN A 339 -7.91 33.15 2.34
CA GLN A 339 -8.65 32.39 1.34
C GLN A 339 -9.64 33.31 0.63
N GLU A 340 -10.41 32.77 -0.32
CA GLU A 340 -11.31 33.56 -1.16
C GLU A 340 -12.47 34.20 -0.38
N ASP A 341 -12.96 33.54 0.66
CA ASP A 341 -14.14 33.94 1.45
C ASP A 341 -13.84 34.16 2.94
N HIS A 342 -12.68 33.70 3.42
CA HIS A 342 -12.32 33.73 4.83
C HIS A 342 -10.86 34.12 5.04
N LEU A 343 -10.60 34.78 6.18
CA LEU A 343 -9.26 34.95 6.73
C LEU A 343 -9.13 34.11 8.00
N SER A 344 -8.14 33.22 8.03
CA SER A 344 -7.91 32.30 9.13
C SER A 344 -6.55 32.55 9.79
N CYS A 345 -6.50 32.42 11.12
CA CYS A 345 -5.26 32.53 11.90
C CYS A 345 -4.96 31.22 12.62
N TYR A 346 -3.72 30.77 12.49
CA TYR A 346 -3.22 29.53 13.04
C TYR A 346 -2.05 29.79 14.00
N GLU A 347 -1.94 28.93 15.01
CA GLU A 347 -0.85 29.00 15.98
C GLU A 347 0.52 28.69 15.34
N ASN A 348 0.56 27.76 14.38
CA ASN A 348 1.77 27.26 13.73
C ASN A 348 1.54 26.98 12.24
N SER A 349 2.61 26.97 11.43
CA SER A 349 2.57 26.52 10.03
C SER A 349 2.71 24.99 9.92
N PRO A 350 2.16 24.38 8.86
CA PRO A 350 2.30 22.94 8.62
C PRO A 350 3.72 22.58 8.16
N ARG A 351 4.12 21.33 8.38
CA ARG A 351 5.34 20.77 7.77
C ARG A 351 4.96 20.02 6.51
N LEU A 352 5.15 20.67 5.36
CA LEU A 352 4.82 20.12 4.04
C LEU A 352 6.05 19.67 3.26
N ASP A 353 7.20 19.60 3.93
CA ASP A 353 8.45 19.16 3.31
C ASP A 353 8.37 17.67 3.00
N PHE A 354 8.49 17.34 1.72
CA PHE A 354 8.65 15.99 1.19
C PHE A 354 7.39 15.08 1.22
N VAL A 355 6.35 15.48 0.48
CA VAL A 355 5.09 14.69 0.35
C VAL A 355 5.16 13.72 -0.82
N GLY A 356 4.77 12.46 -0.61
CA GLY A 356 4.66 11.48 -1.68
C GLY A 356 3.59 11.90 -2.69
N GLN A 357 3.84 11.71 -3.98
CA GLN A 357 2.90 12.10 -5.03
C GLN A 357 2.61 11.00 -6.05
N PHE A 358 1.46 11.08 -6.71
CA PHE A 358 1.09 10.26 -7.84
C PHE A 358 0.42 11.11 -8.93
N PRO A 359 0.88 11.06 -10.20
CA PRO A 359 0.33 11.89 -11.26
C PRO A 359 -1.07 11.41 -11.70
N LEU A 360 -1.98 12.35 -11.94
CA LEU A 360 -3.35 12.14 -12.46
C LEU A 360 -3.51 12.50 -13.95
N HIS A 361 -2.43 12.91 -14.61
CA HIS A 361 -2.46 13.19 -16.04
C HIS A 361 -2.62 11.91 -16.89
N LYS A 362 -3.72 11.82 -17.64
CA LYS A 362 -4.07 10.71 -18.55
C LYS A 362 -4.07 9.36 -17.82
N THR A 363 -4.76 9.31 -16.69
CA THR A 363 -4.82 8.12 -15.84
C THR A 363 -6.16 7.42 -15.95
N LYS A 364 -6.16 6.11 -15.68
CA LYS A 364 -7.36 5.29 -15.58
C LYS A 364 -7.65 5.00 -14.13
N ALA A 365 -8.80 5.41 -13.63
CA ALA A 365 -9.27 5.13 -12.28
C ALA A 365 -10.28 3.97 -12.34
N PHE A 366 -9.94 2.86 -11.70
CA PHE A 366 -10.82 1.71 -11.52
C PHE A 366 -11.44 1.76 -10.13
N CYS A 367 -12.75 1.92 -10.08
CA CYS A 367 -13.53 2.11 -8.86
C CYS A 367 -14.36 0.85 -8.62
N PHE A 368 -14.09 0.15 -7.52
CA PHE A 368 -14.75 -1.09 -7.12
C PHE A 368 -15.72 -0.80 -5.97
N GLU A 369 -17.02 -0.92 -6.23
CA GLU A 369 -18.06 -0.44 -5.33
C GLU A 369 -18.20 -1.29 -4.06
N ARG A 370 -18.15 -2.63 -4.15
CA ARG A 370 -18.33 -3.49 -2.97
C ARG A 370 -17.20 -3.44 -1.94
N GLU A 371 -15.95 -3.23 -2.39
CA GLU A 371 -14.79 -3.17 -1.50
C GLU A 371 -14.37 -1.73 -1.14
N TYR A 372 -15.09 -0.71 -1.63
CA TYR A 372 -14.71 0.71 -1.52
C TYR A 372 -13.25 0.96 -1.97
N LEU A 373 -12.81 0.25 -3.02
CA LEU A 373 -11.44 0.26 -3.50
C LEU A 373 -11.32 1.12 -4.74
N ILE A 374 -10.35 2.04 -4.73
CA ILE A 374 -10.02 2.87 -5.88
C ILE A 374 -8.58 2.55 -6.31
N ARG A 375 -8.43 2.15 -7.57
CA ARG A 375 -7.12 1.88 -8.19
C ARG A 375 -6.88 2.86 -9.32
N VAL A 376 -5.91 3.75 -9.15
CA VAL A 376 -5.53 4.70 -10.19
C VAL A 376 -4.28 4.21 -10.89
N VAL A 377 -4.34 4.08 -12.22
CA VAL A 377 -3.24 3.62 -13.07
C VAL A 377 -2.80 4.75 -14.00
N ALA A 378 -1.55 5.17 -13.85
CA ALA A 378 -0.93 6.17 -14.67
C ALA A 378 -0.58 5.63 -16.07
N ARG A 379 -0.50 6.51 -17.06
CA ARG A 379 -0.12 6.18 -18.46
C ARG A 379 1.14 5.33 -18.59
N ARG A 380 2.11 5.50 -17.67
CA ARG A 380 3.38 4.75 -17.65
C ARG A 380 3.30 3.40 -16.91
N GLY A 381 2.10 2.92 -16.57
CA GLY A 381 1.87 1.65 -15.88
C GLY A 381 2.09 1.67 -14.37
N SER A 382 2.49 2.81 -13.79
CA SER A 382 2.48 2.96 -12.34
C SER A 382 1.05 3.02 -11.81
N SER A 383 0.77 2.39 -10.68
CA SER A 383 -0.55 2.35 -10.08
C SER A 383 -0.51 2.69 -8.60
N CYS A 384 -1.59 3.27 -8.09
CA CYS A 384 -1.84 3.46 -6.67
C CYS A 384 -3.17 2.78 -6.32
N GLU A 385 -3.20 2.07 -5.20
CA GLU A 385 -4.39 1.40 -4.67
C GLU A 385 -4.72 2.02 -3.32
N MET A 386 -5.98 2.42 -3.13
CA MET A 386 -6.46 3.01 -1.90
C MET A 386 -7.85 2.51 -1.56
N ARG A 387 -8.06 2.12 -0.30
CA ARG A 387 -9.37 1.76 0.24
C ARG A 387 -9.95 2.90 1.05
N VAL A 388 -11.22 3.17 0.82
CA VAL A 388 -12.00 4.22 1.49
C VAL A 388 -12.89 3.55 2.55
N GLN A 389 -13.22 4.27 3.63
CA GLN A 389 -13.91 3.67 4.78
C GLN A 389 -15.39 3.33 4.49
N ASN A 390 -16.13 4.24 3.85
CA ASN A 390 -17.59 4.18 3.73
C ASN A 390 -18.05 4.50 2.30
N GLN A 391 -19.25 4.01 1.90
CA GLN A 391 -19.86 4.26 0.59
C GLN A 391 -20.02 5.76 0.27
N GLU A 392 -20.45 6.57 1.24
CA GLU A 392 -20.60 8.02 1.02
C GLU A 392 -19.26 8.69 0.67
N SER A 393 -18.21 8.33 1.41
CA SER A 393 -16.86 8.81 1.11
C SER A 393 -16.42 8.30 -0.25
N PHE A 394 -16.62 7.02 -0.56
CA PHE A 394 -16.31 6.45 -1.87
C PHE A 394 -16.99 7.20 -3.02
N ASN A 395 -18.29 7.51 -2.90
CA ASN A 395 -19.02 8.26 -3.92
C ASN A 395 -18.43 9.67 -4.12
N ARG A 396 -18.06 10.37 -3.04
CA ARG A 396 -17.40 11.69 -3.11
C ARG A 396 -16.05 11.60 -3.81
N TRP A 397 -15.27 10.58 -3.51
CA TRP A 397 -13.98 10.35 -4.16
C TRP A 397 -14.13 10.11 -5.67
N VAL A 398 -15.11 9.30 -6.07
CA VAL A 398 -15.42 9.04 -7.49
C VAL A 398 -15.88 10.32 -8.18
N GLU A 399 -16.81 11.08 -7.57
CA GLU A 399 -17.32 12.33 -8.13
C GLU A 399 -16.20 13.35 -8.37
N VAL A 400 -15.26 13.51 -7.42
CA VAL A 400 -14.13 14.43 -7.57
C VAL A 400 -13.19 13.97 -8.69
N LEU A 401 -12.95 12.65 -8.82
CA LEU A 401 -12.13 12.10 -9.90
C LEU A 401 -12.81 12.26 -11.27
N GLU A 402 -14.14 12.13 -11.37
CA GLU A 402 -14.91 12.33 -12.61
C GLU A 402 -14.86 13.78 -13.09
N ARG A 403 -14.75 14.74 -12.17
CA ARG A 403 -14.58 16.16 -12.49
C ARG A 403 -13.21 16.47 -13.11
N ILE A 404 -12.22 15.59 -13.01
CA ILE A 404 -10.88 15.82 -13.57
C ILE A 404 -10.84 15.28 -15.01
N PRO A 405 -10.74 16.15 -16.04
CA PRO A 405 -10.89 15.74 -17.45
C PRO A 405 -9.79 14.79 -17.95
N THR A 406 -8.67 14.68 -17.23
CA THR A 406 -7.56 13.80 -17.59
C THR A 406 -7.69 12.39 -17.00
N VAL A 407 -8.71 12.13 -16.19
CA VAL A 407 -8.94 10.84 -15.54
C VAL A 407 -10.10 10.13 -16.23
N GLU A 408 -9.85 8.93 -16.73
CA GLU A 408 -10.87 8.04 -17.28
C GLU A 408 -11.36 7.09 -16.18
N ILE A 409 -12.65 7.09 -15.88
CA ILE A 409 -13.24 6.30 -14.79
C ILE A 409 -13.83 5.00 -15.32
N PHE A 410 -13.52 3.90 -14.66
CA PHE A 410 -14.10 2.58 -14.88
C PHE A 410 -14.75 2.12 -13.58
N ARG A 411 -16.06 1.93 -13.58
CA ARG A 411 -16.82 1.43 -12.43
C ARG A 411 -17.02 -0.08 -12.56
N HIS A 412 -16.74 -0.80 -11.48
CA HIS A 412 -16.91 -2.25 -11.39
C HIS A 412 -17.63 -2.60 -10.08
N GLU A 413 -18.55 -3.58 -10.13
CA GLU A 413 -19.21 -4.06 -8.91
C GLU A 413 -18.23 -4.80 -8.00
N ASP A 414 -17.44 -5.72 -8.55
CA ASP A 414 -16.51 -6.57 -7.82
C ASP A 414 -15.10 -6.55 -8.41
N LEU A 415 -14.11 -6.85 -7.55
CA LEU A 415 -12.77 -7.24 -8.01
C LEU A 415 -12.87 -8.55 -8.79
N LEU A 416 -12.58 -8.51 -10.09
CA LEU A 416 -12.42 -9.74 -10.88
C LEU A 416 -11.39 -10.64 -10.19
N GLU A 417 -11.81 -11.85 -9.81
CA GLU A 417 -11.00 -12.83 -9.06
C GLU A 417 -9.67 -13.19 -9.75
N ASN A 418 -9.54 -12.90 -11.04
CA ASN A 418 -8.35 -13.18 -11.87
C ASN A 418 -7.47 -11.94 -12.17
N SER A 419 -7.71 -10.80 -11.54
CA SER A 419 -6.85 -9.61 -11.70
C SER A 419 -5.53 -9.78 -10.93
N PRO A 420 -4.37 -9.31 -11.43
CA PRO A 420 -3.13 -9.31 -10.65
C PRO A 420 -3.27 -8.62 -9.28
N SER A 421 -4.23 -7.70 -9.16
CA SER A 421 -4.59 -7.09 -7.88
C SER A 421 -5.38 -8.02 -6.96
N SER A 422 -6.31 -8.86 -7.46
CA SER A 422 -7.07 -9.80 -6.61
C SER A 422 -6.16 -10.85 -5.98
N VAL A 423 -5.22 -11.41 -6.76
CA VAL A 423 -4.26 -12.43 -6.31
C VAL A 423 -3.34 -11.89 -5.20
N LEU A 424 -3.00 -10.60 -5.25
CA LEU A 424 -2.19 -9.93 -4.22
C LEU A 424 -3.02 -9.40 -3.04
N ILE A 425 -4.32 -9.16 -3.20
CA ILE A 425 -5.22 -8.62 -2.14
C ILE A 425 -5.74 -9.73 -1.21
N MET A 426 -5.80 -10.99 -1.68
CA MET A 426 -6.29 -12.12 -0.89
C MET A 426 -5.51 -12.41 0.41
N THR A 427 -4.31 -11.83 0.58
CA THR A 427 -3.51 -11.90 1.81
C THR A 427 -3.91 -10.89 2.90
N GLU A 428 -4.64 -9.81 2.60
CA GLU A 428 -5.08 -8.81 3.60
C GLU A 428 -6.58 -8.86 3.90
N SER A 429 -7.43 -9.27 2.94
CA SER A 429 -8.89 -9.39 3.14
C SER A 429 -9.32 -10.51 4.10
N SER A 430 -8.40 -11.36 4.59
CA SER A 430 -8.70 -12.37 5.62
C SER A 430 -9.03 -11.77 7.00
N ARG A 431 -9.12 -10.44 7.13
CA ARG A 431 -9.49 -9.72 8.35
C ARG A 431 -10.90 -9.11 8.36
N GLY A 432 -11.68 -9.16 7.27
CA GLY A 432 -13.05 -8.62 7.23
C GLY A 432 -14.09 -9.69 6.92
N ASN A 433 -15.08 -9.85 7.81
CA ASN A 433 -16.25 -10.74 7.73
C ASN A 433 -16.03 -12.26 7.87
N PHE A 434 -15.67 -12.68 9.08
CA PHE A 434 -16.04 -14.01 9.58
C PHE A 434 -17.43 -13.89 10.24
N GLY A 435 -18.50 -14.35 9.58
CA GLY A 435 -19.86 -14.38 10.14
C GLY A 435 -20.97 -13.60 9.43
N ALA A 436 -20.72 -12.92 8.31
CA ALA A 436 -21.82 -12.38 7.49
C ALA A 436 -22.41 -13.51 6.62
N GLY A 437 -23.56 -14.04 7.04
CA GLY A 437 -24.28 -15.07 6.30
C GLY A 437 -24.52 -14.65 4.86
N SER A 438 -23.87 -15.34 3.92
CA SER A 438 -24.27 -15.36 2.52
C SER A 438 -25.73 -15.83 2.47
N LYS A 439 -26.63 -14.98 1.95
CA LYS A 439 -28.03 -15.37 1.74
C LYS A 439 -28.07 -16.55 0.78
N ALA A 440 -28.73 -17.60 1.26
CA ALA A 440 -28.81 -18.93 0.70
C ALA A 440 -29.28 -19.00 -0.77
N GLY A 441 -28.55 -19.83 -1.54
CA GLY A 441 -29.08 -20.64 -2.62
C GLY A 441 -28.92 -22.12 -2.26
N LYS A 442 -29.91 -22.66 -1.55
CA LYS A 442 -30.33 -24.07 -1.39
C LYS A 442 -29.28 -25.20 -1.26
N THR A 443 -29.43 -25.91 -0.12
CA THR A 443 -29.05 -27.30 0.19
C THR A 443 -27.55 -27.65 0.25
N GLY A 444 -26.92 -27.33 1.38
CA GLY A 444 -25.63 -27.87 1.81
C GLY A 444 -25.20 -27.25 3.13
N GLU A 445 -24.55 -28.02 4.01
CA GLU A 445 -23.90 -27.47 5.21
C GLU A 445 -22.79 -26.52 4.75
N TRP A 446 -22.77 -25.26 5.22
CA TRP A 446 -21.68 -24.34 4.91
C TRP A 446 -20.68 -24.31 6.05
N LEU A 447 -19.39 -24.41 5.69
CA LEU A 447 -18.26 -24.50 6.62
C LEU A 447 -17.19 -23.49 6.19
N GLN A 448 -16.88 -22.54 7.07
CA GLN A 448 -15.86 -21.53 6.85
C GLN A 448 -14.78 -21.67 7.92
N THR A 449 -13.50 -21.66 7.52
CA THR A 449 -12.36 -21.79 8.45
C THR A 449 -11.37 -20.65 8.26
N LYS A 450 -10.82 -20.12 9.33
CA LYS A 450 -9.79 -19.06 9.33
C LYS A 450 -8.69 -19.39 10.33
N ILE A 451 -7.44 -19.31 9.89
CA ILE A 451 -6.29 -19.46 10.81
C ILE A 451 -5.89 -18.06 11.28
N GLU A 452 -6.14 -17.72 12.54
CA GLU A 452 -5.84 -16.39 13.09
C GLU A 452 -4.36 -16.19 13.40
N GLY A 453 -3.67 -17.28 13.72
CA GLY A 453 -2.27 -17.23 14.12
C GLY A 453 -1.78 -18.57 14.67
N HIS A 454 -0.76 -18.48 15.51
CA HIS A 454 -0.14 -19.64 16.13
C HIS A 454 0.19 -19.34 17.59
N GLN A 455 0.17 -20.38 18.41
CA GLN A 455 0.60 -20.37 19.81
C GLN A 455 1.66 -21.46 20.00
N ILE A 456 2.65 -21.20 20.86
CA ILE A 456 3.62 -22.22 21.27
C ILE A 456 3.05 -22.87 22.53
N LYS A 457 2.93 -24.20 22.51
CA LYS A 457 2.41 -25.02 23.61
C LYS A 457 3.40 -26.12 23.96
N LEU A 458 3.28 -26.67 25.16
CA LEU A 458 4.04 -27.84 25.60
C LEU A 458 3.18 -29.09 25.41
N ASP A 459 3.77 -30.16 24.87
CA ASP A 459 3.18 -31.49 24.81
C ASP A 459 3.31 -32.21 26.16
N GLU A 460 2.69 -33.38 26.34
CA GLU A 460 2.74 -34.19 27.58
C GLU A 460 4.16 -34.57 28.03
N ASN A 461 5.14 -34.47 27.12
CA ASN A 461 6.56 -34.71 27.36
C ASN A 461 7.37 -33.41 27.56
N ASP A 462 6.72 -32.29 27.93
CA ASP A 462 7.31 -30.95 28.08
C ASP A 462 8.04 -30.43 26.83
N GLN A 463 7.66 -30.92 25.65
CA GLN A 463 8.26 -30.50 24.38
C GLN A 463 7.44 -29.38 23.73
N GLU A 464 8.10 -28.25 23.42
CA GLU A 464 7.46 -27.13 22.73
C GLU A 464 7.04 -27.52 21.30
N TYR A 465 5.78 -27.24 20.97
CA TYR A 465 5.22 -27.38 19.63
C TYR A 465 4.36 -26.18 19.27
N VAL A 466 4.17 -25.97 17.96
CA VAL A 466 3.36 -24.86 17.44
C VAL A 466 1.95 -25.36 17.14
N ALA A 467 0.96 -24.78 17.82
CA ALA A 467 -0.46 -24.97 17.58
C ALA A 467 -1.01 -23.79 16.76
N PHE A 468 -1.59 -24.08 15.60
CA PHE A 468 -2.29 -23.09 14.79
C PHE A 468 -3.70 -22.92 15.31
N VAL A 469 -4.12 -21.67 15.52
CA VAL A 469 -5.45 -21.32 16.04
C VAL A 469 -6.38 -21.14 14.86
N ILE A 470 -7.36 -22.03 14.75
CA ILE A 470 -8.33 -22.12 13.67
C ILE A 470 -9.69 -21.70 14.21
N GLN A 471 -10.23 -20.58 13.71
CA GLN A 471 -11.62 -20.21 13.90
C GLN A 471 -12.46 -20.93 12.85
N VAL A 472 -13.56 -21.55 13.27
CA VAL A 472 -14.46 -22.31 12.41
C VAL A 472 -15.86 -21.75 12.56
N ALA A 473 -16.56 -21.52 11.46
CA ALA A 473 -17.97 -21.17 11.43
C ALA A 473 -18.71 -22.24 10.63
N SER A 474 -19.70 -22.87 11.25
CA SER A 474 -20.59 -23.86 10.60
C SER A 474 -22.04 -23.40 10.71
N SER A 475 -22.84 -23.73 9.70
CA SER A 475 -24.31 -23.63 9.78
C SER A 475 -24.94 -24.45 10.91
N ALA A 476 -24.31 -25.54 11.34
CA ALA A 476 -24.88 -26.48 12.32
C ALA A 476 -24.39 -26.25 13.75
N ALA A 477 -23.13 -25.82 13.93
CA ALA A 477 -22.47 -25.75 15.23
C ALA A 477 -22.08 -24.31 15.67
N GLY A 478 -22.41 -23.29 14.87
CA GLY A 478 -22.02 -21.90 15.15
C GLY A 478 -20.51 -21.66 14.96
N THR A 479 -19.95 -20.73 15.74
CA THR A 479 -18.52 -20.39 15.69
C THR A 479 -17.73 -21.09 16.79
N SER A 480 -16.71 -21.87 16.45
CA SER A 480 -15.79 -22.53 17.39
C SER A 480 -14.33 -22.15 17.12
N ILE A 481 -13.46 -22.39 18.10
CA ILE A 481 -12.02 -22.19 17.98
C ILE A 481 -11.34 -23.53 18.26
N VAL A 482 -10.55 -23.99 17.29
CA VAL A 482 -9.86 -25.27 17.32
C VAL A 482 -8.38 -25.02 17.20
N GLN A 483 -7.57 -25.83 17.88
CA GLN A 483 -6.11 -25.71 17.84
C GLN A 483 -5.50 -26.99 17.29
N ARG A 484 -4.64 -26.83 16.26
CA ARG A 484 -4.03 -27.98 15.57
C ARG A 484 -2.54 -27.78 15.34
N ARG A 485 -1.75 -28.82 15.61
CA ARG A 485 -0.33 -28.87 15.23
C ARG A 485 -0.16 -29.36 13.80
N TYR A 486 0.97 -29.00 13.17
CA TYR A 486 1.23 -29.34 11.76
C TYR A 486 1.14 -30.85 11.44
N SER A 487 1.53 -31.73 12.37
CA SER A 487 1.44 -33.18 12.17
C SER A 487 0.00 -33.68 12.02
N GLU A 488 -0.97 -32.98 12.60
CA GLU A 488 -2.40 -33.30 12.44
C GLU A 488 -2.91 -32.92 11.05
N PHE A 489 -2.46 -31.78 10.50
CA PHE A 489 -2.72 -31.43 9.09
C PHE A 489 -2.11 -32.47 8.14
N ALA A 490 -0.91 -32.99 8.46
CA ALA A 490 -0.29 -34.06 7.69
C ALA A 490 -1.05 -35.39 7.78
N LYS A 491 -1.61 -35.72 8.95
CA LYS A 491 -2.47 -36.89 9.16
C LYS A 491 -3.77 -36.77 8.34
N LEU A 492 -4.45 -35.63 8.41
CA LEU A 492 -5.64 -35.34 7.60
C LEU A 492 -5.32 -35.46 6.10
N HIS A 493 -4.25 -34.83 5.63
CA HIS A 493 -3.85 -34.90 4.23
C HIS A 493 -3.61 -36.35 3.77
N ARG A 494 -2.93 -37.16 4.59
CA ARG A 494 -2.69 -38.58 4.27
C ARG A 494 -3.98 -39.39 4.20
N GLN A 495 -4.96 -39.11 5.05
CA GLN A 495 -6.26 -39.79 5.01
C GLN A 495 -7.07 -39.38 3.78
N LEU A 496 -7.11 -38.09 3.45
CA LEU A 496 -7.78 -37.59 2.25
C LEU A 496 -7.14 -38.16 0.97
N ARG A 497 -5.80 -38.27 0.92
CA ARG A 497 -5.05 -38.87 -0.20
C ARG A 497 -5.38 -40.35 -0.46
N LYS A 498 -5.92 -41.08 0.53
CA LYS A 498 -6.42 -42.45 0.32
C LYS A 498 -7.79 -42.48 -0.37
N MET A 499 -8.52 -41.37 -0.32
CA MET A 499 -9.90 -41.25 -0.78
C MET A 499 -10.05 -40.47 -2.09
N PHE A 500 -9.04 -39.71 -2.51
CA PHE A 500 -9.07 -38.92 -3.75
C PHE A 500 -7.76 -39.05 -4.53
N GLN A 501 -7.83 -38.86 -5.85
CA GLN A 501 -6.65 -38.91 -6.74
C GLN A 501 -5.69 -37.73 -6.49
N HIS A 502 -4.43 -37.86 -6.94
CA HIS A 502 -3.38 -36.91 -6.59
C HIS A 502 -3.66 -35.46 -7.04
N GLU A 503 -4.41 -35.28 -8.12
CA GLU A 503 -4.73 -33.98 -8.71
C GLU A 503 -5.92 -33.29 -8.01
N GLN A 504 -6.72 -34.05 -7.26
CA GLN A 504 -7.98 -33.56 -6.68
C GLN A 504 -7.81 -32.88 -5.30
N ILE A 505 -6.67 -33.06 -4.62
CA ILE A 505 -6.38 -32.45 -3.31
C ILE A 505 -5.20 -31.47 -3.45
N PRO A 506 -5.31 -30.24 -2.90
CA PRO A 506 -4.21 -29.29 -2.88
C PRO A 506 -2.97 -29.85 -2.16
N ALA A 507 -1.77 -29.47 -2.59
CA ALA A 507 -0.54 -29.89 -1.94
C ALA A 507 -0.45 -29.32 -0.51
N LEU A 508 -0.08 -30.15 0.47
CA LEU A 508 0.16 -29.68 1.84
C LEU A 508 1.45 -28.84 1.88
N PRO A 509 1.45 -27.63 2.47
CA PRO A 509 2.64 -26.81 2.58
C PRO A 509 3.77 -27.52 3.33
N SER A 510 4.97 -27.64 2.76
CA SER A 510 6.11 -28.35 3.36
C SER A 510 6.57 -27.75 4.70
N THR A 511 7.04 -28.56 5.65
CA THR A 511 7.58 -28.09 6.94
C THR A 511 9.12 -28.11 6.95
N ARG A 512 9.75 -27.10 7.56
CA ARG A 512 11.20 -27.01 7.76
C ARG A 512 11.62 -27.79 9.01
N MET A 513 12.80 -28.39 8.99
CA MET A 513 13.33 -29.14 10.15
C MET A 513 14.03 -28.26 11.20
N TRP A 514 14.41 -27.03 10.85
CA TRP A 514 15.15 -26.09 11.71
C TRP A 514 14.45 -24.73 11.77
N ASN A 515 14.67 -23.96 12.84
CA ASN A 515 14.06 -22.64 13.08
C ASN A 515 12.52 -22.65 12.99
N LYS A 516 11.90 -23.74 13.50
CA LYS A 516 10.45 -23.94 13.43
C LYS A 516 9.65 -22.89 14.20
N PHE A 517 10.28 -22.17 15.13
CA PHE A 517 9.67 -21.14 15.96
C PHE A 517 9.92 -19.71 15.45
N GLU A 518 10.53 -19.54 14.28
CA GLU A 518 10.80 -18.20 13.73
C GLU A 518 9.48 -17.49 13.37
N PRO A 519 9.22 -16.26 13.88
CA PRO A 519 7.92 -15.60 13.71
C PRO A 519 7.49 -15.38 12.26
N ASN A 520 8.43 -15.02 11.37
CA ASN A 520 8.16 -14.80 9.95
C ASN A 520 7.83 -16.11 9.22
N TYR A 521 8.53 -17.19 9.56
CA TYR A 521 8.25 -18.52 9.03
C TYR A 521 6.89 -19.02 9.49
N LEU A 522 6.54 -18.87 10.77
CA LEU A 522 5.24 -19.28 11.29
C LEU A 522 4.08 -18.48 10.72
N LYS A 523 4.29 -17.19 10.43
CA LYS A 523 3.31 -16.35 9.73
C LYS A 523 3.07 -16.82 8.30
N GLN A 524 4.13 -17.06 7.53
CA GLN A 524 4.00 -17.62 6.17
C GLN A 524 3.38 -19.02 6.18
N LYS A 525 3.73 -19.84 7.18
CA LYS A 525 3.21 -21.18 7.37
C LYS A 525 1.71 -21.17 7.69
N ALA A 526 1.25 -20.25 8.53
CA ALA A 526 -0.17 -20.07 8.84
C ALA A 526 -0.97 -19.69 7.58
N ILE A 527 -0.44 -18.79 6.75
CA ILE A 527 -1.07 -18.40 5.47
C ILE A 527 -1.19 -19.60 4.53
N GLY A 528 -0.10 -20.38 4.36
CA GLY A 528 -0.12 -21.57 3.51
C GLY A 528 -1.09 -22.65 4.01
N LEU A 529 -1.14 -22.88 5.34
CA LEU A 529 -2.09 -23.82 5.95
C LEU A 529 -3.53 -23.34 5.83
N HIS A 530 -3.77 -22.03 5.90
CA HIS A 530 -5.09 -21.45 5.71
C HIS A 530 -5.59 -21.68 4.27
N GLY A 531 -4.75 -21.41 3.27
CA GLY A 531 -5.08 -21.67 1.87
C GLY A 531 -5.37 -23.16 1.60
N TYR A 532 -4.53 -24.05 2.15
CA TYR A 532 -4.74 -25.50 2.08
C TYR A 532 -6.08 -25.91 2.71
N LEU A 533 -6.37 -25.45 3.94
CA LEU A 533 -7.58 -25.83 4.67
C LEU A 533 -8.86 -25.32 4.00
N ASN A 534 -8.83 -24.10 3.43
CA ASN A 534 -9.97 -23.53 2.71
C ASN A 534 -10.33 -24.35 1.47
N GLU A 535 -9.32 -24.73 0.68
CA GLU A 535 -9.53 -25.58 -0.50
C GLU A 535 -9.99 -27.01 -0.14
N VAL A 536 -9.48 -27.56 0.98
CA VAL A 536 -9.98 -28.84 1.52
C VAL A 536 -11.43 -28.71 1.96
N CYS A 537 -11.82 -27.63 2.65
CA CYS A 537 -13.21 -27.43 3.07
C CYS A 537 -14.16 -27.33 1.88
N LYS A 538 -13.82 -26.56 0.84
CA LYS A 538 -14.65 -26.45 -0.38
C LYS A 538 -14.84 -27.79 -1.10
N ARG A 539 -13.78 -28.61 -1.19
CA ARG A 539 -13.80 -29.86 -1.95
C ARG A 539 -14.34 -31.05 -1.17
N CYS A 540 -14.18 -31.05 0.16
CA CYS A 540 -14.59 -32.16 1.01
C CYS A 540 -15.96 -31.93 1.68
N ALA A 541 -16.49 -30.71 1.72
CA ALA A 541 -17.85 -30.44 2.17
C ALA A 541 -18.87 -31.21 1.32
N ASN A 542 -19.85 -31.84 1.96
CA ASN A 542 -20.89 -32.67 1.33
C ASN A 542 -20.36 -33.87 0.53
N THR A 543 -19.16 -34.38 0.87
CA THR A 543 -18.59 -35.61 0.27
C THR A 543 -18.40 -36.70 1.32
N ARG A 544 -18.04 -37.92 0.87
CA ARG A 544 -17.65 -39.04 1.75
C ARG A 544 -16.51 -38.74 2.74
N ALA A 545 -15.77 -37.65 2.54
CA ALA A 545 -14.69 -37.22 3.42
C ALA A 545 -15.10 -36.19 4.49
N GLN A 546 -16.37 -35.75 4.50
CA GLN A 546 -16.91 -34.81 5.48
C GLN A 546 -16.72 -35.25 6.94
N PRO A 547 -16.88 -36.53 7.34
CA PRO A 547 -16.65 -36.94 8.72
C PRO A 547 -15.22 -36.71 9.21
N LEU A 548 -14.22 -36.94 8.34
CA LEU A 548 -12.80 -36.69 8.67
C LEU A 548 -12.50 -35.20 8.84
N LEU A 549 -13.18 -34.36 8.06
CA LEU A 549 -13.05 -32.92 8.15
C LEU A 549 -13.71 -32.38 9.44
N LEU A 550 -14.89 -32.89 9.80
CA LEU A 550 -15.58 -32.52 11.03
C LEU A 550 -14.83 -33.00 12.29
N GLU A 551 -14.22 -34.20 12.26
CA GLU A 551 -13.33 -34.69 13.33
C GLU A 551 -12.10 -33.77 13.48
N PHE A 552 -11.46 -33.41 12.37
CA PHE A 552 -10.31 -32.49 12.39
C PHE A 552 -10.68 -31.12 12.95
N LEU A 553 -11.91 -30.65 12.72
CA LEU A 553 -12.42 -29.36 13.21
C LEU A 553 -13.17 -29.46 14.54
N GLU A 554 -13.14 -30.60 15.23
CA GLU A 554 -13.86 -30.78 16.52
C GLU A 554 -15.37 -30.45 16.45
N LEU A 555 -15.97 -30.64 15.26
CA LEU A 555 -17.39 -30.41 15.00
C LEU A 555 -18.20 -31.72 14.93
N ALA A 556 -17.54 -32.88 15.09
CA ALA A 556 -18.23 -34.17 15.13
C ALA A 556 -19.02 -34.32 16.45
N PRO A 557 -20.24 -34.92 16.43
CA PRO A 557 -20.93 -35.27 17.67
C PRO A 557 -20.07 -36.24 18.49
N PRO A 558 -20.12 -36.19 19.84
CA PRO A 558 -19.31 -37.05 20.67
C PRO A 558 -19.63 -38.51 20.35
N THR A 559 -18.64 -39.23 19.84
CA THR A 559 -18.71 -40.68 19.68
C THR A 559 -18.93 -41.27 21.07
N PRO A 560 -19.95 -42.11 21.30
CA PRO A 560 -20.11 -42.77 22.59
C PRO A 560 -18.85 -43.57 22.89
N GLU A 561 -18.24 -43.32 24.04
CA GLU A 561 -17.12 -44.09 24.54
C GLU A 561 -17.45 -45.59 24.44
N PRO A 562 -16.49 -46.45 24.04
CA PRO A 562 -16.73 -47.89 24.06
C PRO A 562 -17.04 -48.27 25.51
N LYS A 563 -18.30 -48.67 25.75
CA LYS A 563 -18.73 -49.30 27.00
C LYS A 563 -17.72 -50.39 27.35
N THR A 564 -16.96 -50.17 28.41
CA THR A 564 -16.25 -51.22 29.12
C THR A 564 -17.29 -52.26 29.53
N SER A 565 -17.34 -53.36 28.79
CA SER A 565 -18.13 -54.53 29.16
C SER A 565 -17.45 -55.21 30.35
N PRO A 566 -18.18 -55.49 31.45
CA PRO A 566 -17.63 -56.19 32.60
C PRO A 566 -17.51 -57.68 32.27
N LYS A 567 -16.28 -58.19 32.29
CA LYS A 567 -15.98 -59.62 32.45
C LYS A 567 -14.91 -59.71 33.54
N GLU A 568 -15.36 -60.06 34.74
CA GLU A 568 -15.17 -61.38 35.36
C GLU A 568 -13.95 -61.38 36.26
N GLU A 569 -14.16 -60.93 37.51
CA GLU A 569 -13.51 -61.55 38.65
C GLU A 569 -13.91 -63.03 38.68
N LYS A 570 -12.94 -63.93 38.48
CA LYS A 570 -12.78 -65.11 39.32
C LYS A 570 -11.43 -65.79 39.07
N ALA A 571 -10.74 -65.98 40.19
CA ALA A 571 -9.88 -67.12 40.55
C ALA A 571 -8.51 -67.25 39.87
N ASP A 572 -7.44 -66.94 40.62
CA ASP A 572 -6.63 -67.92 41.38
C ASP A 572 -5.49 -67.14 42.08
N ASN A 573 -5.47 -67.00 43.41
CA ASN A 573 -4.79 -67.92 44.34
C ASN A 573 -3.73 -68.84 43.69
N ASN A 574 -2.50 -68.34 43.58
CA ASN A 574 -1.34 -68.92 44.28
C ASN A 574 -0.13 -67.97 44.25
#